data_AF-A0A914VYD2-F1
#
_entry.id   AF-A0A914VYD2-F1
#
_cell.length_a   1.000
_cell.length_b   1.000
_cell.length_c   1.000
_cell.angle_alpha   90.00
_cell.angle_beta   90.00
_cell.angle_gamma   90.00
#
_symmetry.space_group_name_H-M   'P 1'
#
loop_
_entity.id
_entity.type
_entity.pdbx_description
1 polymer ?
#
loop_
_entity_poly.entity_id
_entity_poly.type
_entity_poly.pdbx_seq_one_letter_code
_entity_poly.pdbx_strand_id
1 'polypeptide(L)'
;MLLSCSLGTMKLNCCEIFQPTYVMNRGKCFSSSAIRQTDADEIGKLTVRIKQLPSIAMSVSGLQTQMMIYISNNSSVDVDEFSRYYIDMSVYNRMRFTASRVRFLHESSVCTNNVSLIGATCYVRQWYEHDVFKRFNCSFAYMHQEIPSDEYPVCPVGLITSNYYKNSIPYEDKCMLGCDRWNYEMQMMVYSGADRFKDFKFSLEASFTNLQYEDYEQIRTISIFGLIAQMGGQLGLFAGMSVLTITQIIVWYIYWSIRRLWKLVQANEVKSPTHSPPGVVIFQGVSKTDYRF
;
A
#
# COMPACT_ATOMS: atom_id res chain seq x y z
N MET A 1 -13.32 -27.53 -17.34
CA MET A 1 -14.05 -26.26 -17.12
C MET A 1 -13.84 -25.32 -18.30
N LEU A 2 -12.59 -24.91 -18.56
CA LEU A 2 -12.21 -24.07 -19.68
C LEU A 2 -12.17 -24.90 -20.98
N LEU A 3 -12.72 -24.36 -22.07
CA LEU A 3 -12.77 -25.00 -23.39
C LEU A 3 -11.70 -24.50 -24.33
N SER A 4 -11.57 -23.19 -24.43
CA SER A 4 -10.60 -22.54 -25.29
C SER A 4 -10.19 -21.21 -24.71
N CYS A 5 -8.90 -20.91 -24.82
CA CYS A 5 -8.29 -19.66 -24.43
C CYS A 5 -7.52 -19.13 -25.63
N SER A 6 -7.70 -17.86 -25.95
CA SER A 6 -6.95 -17.20 -27.02
C SER A 6 -6.64 -15.77 -26.64
N LEU A 7 -5.49 -15.27 -27.08
CA LEU A 7 -5.09 -13.88 -26.97
C LEU A 7 -4.95 -13.32 -28.38
N GLY A 8 -5.93 -12.52 -28.80
CA GLY A 8 -6.09 -12.14 -30.20
C GLY A 8 -6.21 -13.37 -31.10
N THR A 9 -5.28 -13.52 -32.04
CA THR A 9 -5.20 -14.66 -32.95
C THR A 9 -4.45 -15.87 -32.37
N MET A 10 -3.70 -15.69 -31.29
CA MET A 10 -2.87 -16.73 -30.69
C MET A 10 -3.72 -17.66 -29.81
N LYS A 11 -3.70 -18.96 -30.10
CA LYS A 11 -4.31 -19.97 -29.24
C LYS A 11 -3.40 -20.26 -28.06
N LEU A 12 -3.98 -20.29 -26.87
CA LEU A 12 -3.28 -20.49 -25.61
C LEU A 12 -3.68 -21.81 -24.96
N ASN A 13 -2.76 -22.43 -24.22
CA ASN A 13 -3.08 -23.57 -23.38
C ASN A 13 -3.76 -23.10 -22.09
N CYS A 14 -5.08 -23.30 -21.99
CA CYS A 14 -5.84 -22.90 -20.80
C CYS A 14 -5.31 -23.50 -19.50
N CYS A 15 -4.80 -24.74 -19.53
CA CYS A 15 -4.37 -25.45 -18.33
C CYS A 15 -3.05 -24.94 -17.77
N GLU A 16 -2.19 -24.36 -18.61
CA GLU A 16 -0.92 -23.77 -18.19
C GLU A 16 -1.11 -22.36 -17.64
N ILE A 17 -2.08 -21.62 -18.20
CA ILE A 17 -2.35 -20.24 -17.82
C ILE A 17 -3.17 -20.15 -16.55
N PHE A 18 -4.21 -20.97 -16.43
CA PHE A 18 -5.13 -20.90 -15.30
C PHE A 18 -4.74 -21.92 -14.23
N GLN A 19 -4.14 -21.42 -13.16
CA GLN A 19 -3.73 -22.22 -12.01
C GLN A 19 -4.81 -22.21 -10.93
N PRO A 20 -4.97 -23.31 -10.17
CA PRO A 20 -5.91 -23.33 -9.05
C PRO A 20 -5.45 -22.35 -7.97
N THR A 21 -6.38 -21.52 -7.49
CA THR A 21 -6.20 -20.64 -6.33
C THR A 21 -7.41 -20.76 -5.42
N TYR A 22 -7.31 -20.33 -4.18
CA TYR A 22 -8.43 -20.39 -3.23
C TYR A 22 -8.87 -19.00 -2.84
N VAL A 23 -10.17 -18.75 -2.94
CA VAL A 23 -10.78 -17.46 -2.58
C VAL A 23 -11.61 -17.65 -1.32
N MET A 24 -11.47 -16.71 -0.39
CA MET A 24 -12.24 -16.65 0.85
C MET A 24 -13.74 -16.81 0.57
N ASN A 25 -14.42 -17.66 1.38
CA ASN A 25 -15.85 -17.98 1.25
C ASN A 25 -16.32 -18.63 -0.07
N ARG A 26 -15.45 -18.79 -1.08
CA ARG A 26 -15.80 -19.32 -2.42
C ARG A 26 -15.12 -20.65 -2.72
N GLY A 27 -14.03 -20.97 -2.03
CA GLY A 27 -13.29 -22.21 -2.20
C GLY A 27 -12.39 -22.17 -3.45
N LYS A 28 -12.37 -23.26 -4.21
CA LYS A 28 -11.43 -23.44 -5.33
C LYS A 28 -11.84 -22.59 -6.53
N CYS A 29 -10.98 -21.67 -6.92
CA CYS A 29 -11.06 -20.83 -8.11
C CYS A 29 -9.86 -21.07 -9.03
N PHE A 30 -9.83 -20.36 -10.15
CA PHE A 30 -8.72 -20.42 -11.12
C PHE A 30 -8.23 -18.99 -11.38
N SER A 31 -6.94 -18.75 -11.15
CA SER A 31 -6.29 -17.47 -11.43
C SER A 31 -5.43 -17.60 -12.68
N SER A 32 -5.44 -16.58 -13.53
CA SER A 32 -4.56 -16.50 -14.69
C SER A 32 -3.15 -16.10 -14.28
N SER A 33 -2.14 -16.73 -14.86
CA SER A 33 -0.77 -16.24 -14.84
C SER A 33 -0.63 -14.90 -15.57
N ALA A 34 0.53 -14.25 -15.43
CA ALA A 34 0.78 -12.95 -16.06
C ALA A 34 0.77 -13.05 -17.59
N ILE A 35 -0.31 -12.57 -18.21
CA ILE A 35 -0.46 -12.49 -19.68
C ILE A 35 -0.22 -11.05 -20.11
N ARG A 36 0.61 -10.85 -21.14
CA ARG A 36 0.88 -9.53 -21.70
C ARG A 36 0.13 -9.35 -23.02
N GLN A 37 -0.75 -8.36 -23.07
CA GLN A 37 -1.43 -7.96 -24.29
C GLN A 37 -0.45 -7.20 -25.20
N THR A 38 -0.34 -7.60 -26.47
CA THR A 38 0.55 -6.99 -27.47
C THR A 38 -0.13 -5.92 -28.31
N ASP A 39 -1.42 -6.10 -28.59
CA ASP A 39 -2.22 -5.27 -29.48
C ASP A 39 -3.37 -4.64 -28.73
N ALA A 40 -3.75 -3.41 -29.06
CA ALA A 40 -4.80 -2.68 -28.33
C ALA A 40 -6.21 -3.21 -28.64
N ASP A 41 -7.14 -2.96 -27.71
CA ASP A 41 -8.58 -3.17 -27.86
C ASP A 41 -8.95 -4.60 -28.31
N GLU A 42 -9.82 -4.74 -29.32
CA GLU A 42 -10.40 -6.02 -29.73
C GLU A 42 -9.40 -6.98 -30.40
N ILE A 43 -8.29 -6.46 -30.92
CA ILE A 43 -7.31 -7.25 -31.67
C ILE A 43 -6.50 -8.12 -30.71
N GLY A 44 -6.09 -7.56 -29.57
CA GLY A 44 -5.28 -8.25 -28.56
C GLY A 44 -6.07 -8.87 -27.42
N LYS A 45 -7.40 -9.00 -27.53
CA LYS A 45 -8.24 -9.42 -26.41
C LYS A 45 -8.00 -10.88 -25.99
N LEU A 46 -8.02 -11.11 -24.68
CA LEU A 46 -8.10 -12.43 -24.09
C LEU A 46 -9.54 -12.93 -24.20
N THR A 47 -9.76 -14.02 -24.94
CA THR A 47 -11.05 -14.69 -25.04
C THR A 47 -10.98 -16.02 -24.32
N VAL A 48 -11.90 -16.23 -23.37
CA VAL A 48 -12.02 -17.48 -22.62
C VAL A 48 -13.44 -18.01 -22.78
N ARG A 49 -13.55 -19.23 -23.31
CA ARG A 49 -14.82 -19.94 -23.45
C ARG A 49 -14.93 -21.01 -22.38
N ILE A 50 -16.05 -21.05 -21.67
CA ILE A 50 -16.22 -21.86 -20.47
C ILE A 50 -17.51 -22.69 -20.59
N LYS A 51 -17.42 -23.97 -20.22
CA LYS A 51 -18.60 -24.86 -20.13
C LYS A 51 -19.42 -24.50 -18.91
N GLN A 52 -20.71 -24.80 -18.99
CA GLN A 52 -21.56 -24.78 -17.81
C GLN A 52 -21.09 -25.85 -16.82
N LEU A 53 -20.97 -25.46 -15.56
CA LEU A 53 -20.59 -26.36 -14.47
C LEU A 53 -21.84 -26.89 -13.77
N PRO A 54 -21.78 -28.12 -13.22
CA PRO A 54 -22.79 -28.58 -12.30
C PRO A 54 -22.73 -27.74 -11.02
N SER A 55 -23.89 -27.44 -10.46
CA SER A 55 -24.03 -26.75 -9.18
C SER A 55 -24.93 -27.56 -8.28
N ILE A 56 -24.36 -28.04 -7.17
CA ILE A 56 -25.08 -28.82 -6.15
C ILE A 56 -26.02 -27.94 -5.31
N ALA A 57 -25.78 -26.63 -5.27
CA ALA A 57 -26.44 -25.71 -4.31
C ALA A 57 -27.41 -24.67 -4.92
N MET A 58 -27.28 -24.30 -6.20
CA MET A 58 -27.92 -23.09 -6.75
C MET A 58 -29.14 -23.27 -7.66
N SER A 59 -29.51 -24.46 -8.14
CA SER A 59 -30.68 -24.57 -9.04
C SER A 59 -31.42 -25.90 -8.97
N VAL A 60 -32.73 -25.83 -9.24
CA VAL A 60 -33.61 -27.00 -9.47
C VAL A 60 -33.08 -27.88 -10.61
N SER A 61 -32.33 -27.29 -11.55
CA SER A 61 -31.72 -27.98 -12.69
C SER A 61 -30.33 -28.57 -12.41
N GLY A 62 -29.73 -28.30 -11.24
CA GLY A 62 -28.40 -28.78 -10.86
C GLY A 62 -27.24 -28.18 -11.66
N LEU A 63 -27.48 -27.08 -12.39
CA LEU A 63 -26.50 -26.39 -13.24
C LEU A 63 -26.25 -24.96 -12.78
N GLN A 64 -25.02 -24.50 -12.95
CA GLN A 64 -24.59 -23.15 -12.60
C GLN A 64 -25.03 -22.16 -13.68
N THR A 65 -25.76 -21.12 -13.28
CA THR A 65 -26.33 -20.10 -14.19
C THR A 65 -25.47 -18.84 -14.28
N GLN A 66 -24.59 -18.60 -13.30
CA GLN A 66 -23.72 -17.43 -13.24
C GLN A 66 -22.34 -17.82 -12.72
N MET A 67 -21.31 -17.12 -13.19
CA MET A 67 -19.94 -17.23 -12.68
C MET A 67 -19.45 -15.88 -12.17
N MET A 68 -18.48 -15.90 -11.27
CA MET A 68 -17.87 -14.69 -10.72
C MET A 68 -16.41 -14.59 -11.15
N ILE A 69 -15.97 -13.36 -11.43
CA ILE A 69 -14.58 -13.00 -11.68
C ILE A 69 -14.15 -12.02 -10.62
N TYR A 70 -12.91 -12.18 -10.17
CA TYR A 70 -12.21 -11.26 -9.30
C TYR A 70 -11.04 -10.64 -10.07
N ILE A 71 -10.82 -9.35 -9.87
CA ILE A 71 -9.66 -8.66 -10.44
C ILE A 71 -8.70 -8.40 -9.28
N SER A 72 -7.60 -9.16 -9.22
CA SER A 72 -6.57 -8.94 -8.23
C SER A 72 -5.57 -7.88 -8.69
N ASN A 73 -4.97 -7.18 -7.72
CA ASN A 73 -3.80 -6.37 -7.96
C ASN A 73 -2.52 -7.23 -7.85
N ASN A 74 -1.41 -6.77 -8.43
CA ASN A 74 -0.13 -7.46 -8.33
C ASN A 74 0.57 -7.29 -6.95
N SER A 75 -0.04 -6.55 -6.02
CA SER A 75 0.56 -6.21 -4.73
C SER A 75 0.17 -7.19 -3.61
N SER A 76 -0.84 -8.04 -3.84
CA SER A 76 -1.28 -9.08 -2.91
C SER A 76 -1.28 -10.44 -3.60
N VAL A 77 -0.92 -11.47 -2.83
CA VAL A 77 -0.89 -12.86 -3.32
C VAL A 77 -2.30 -13.44 -3.28
N ASP A 78 -3.06 -13.07 -2.26
CA ASP A 78 -4.42 -13.52 -2.05
C ASP A 78 -5.43 -12.68 -2.84
N VAL A 79 -6.57 -13.30 -3.10
CA VAL A 79 -7.73 -12.65 -3.70
C VAL A 79 -8.80 -12.49 -2.62
N ASP A 80 -9.21 -11.24 -2.38
CA ASP A 80 -10.28 -10.93 -1.45
C ASP A 80 -11.67 -11.21 -2.05
N GLU A 81 -12.72 -11.09 -1.24
CA GLU A 81 -14.09 -11.28 -1.73
C GLU A 81 -14.61 -10.06 -2.55
N PHE A 82 -13.86 -8.95 -2.56
CA PHE A 82 -14.32 -7.67 -3.09
C PHE A 82 -13.75 -7.33 -4.48
N SER A 83 -14.47 -6.43 -5.15
CA SER A 83 -14.49 -6.25 -6.62
C SER A 83 -14.83 -7.53 -7.40
N ARG A 84 -15.97 -8.13 -7.06
CA ARG A 84 -16.55 -9.28 -7.79
C ARG A 84 -17.43 -8.83 -8.95
N TYR A 85 -17.27 -9.48 -10.09
CA TYR A 85 -18.06 -9.24 -11.30
C TYR A 85 -18.72 -10.52 -11.78
N TYR A 86 -19.97 -10.41 -12.22
CA TYR A 86 -20.75 -11.56 -12.66
C TYR A 86 -20.65 -11.75 -14.17
N ILE A 87 -20.55 -13.00 -14.60
CA ILE A 87 -20.58 -13.40 -16.01
C ILE A 87 -21.95 -14.02 -16.28
N ASP A 88 -22.65 -13.45 -17.26
CA ASP A 88 -23.94 -13.95 -17.71
C ASP A 88 -23.79 -15.10 -18.71
N MET A 89 -24.78 -15.99 -18.68
CA MET A 89 -24.84 -17.19 -19.51
C MET A 89 -25.39 -16.88 -20.92
N SER A 90 -24.86 -17.58 -21.92
CA SER A 90 -25.28 -17.52 -23.33
C SER A 90 -25.19 -16.12 -23.96
N VAL A 91 -24.30 -15.29 -23.43
CA VAL A 91 -23.95 -13.96 -23.94
C VAL A 91 -22.44 -13.77 -23.89
N TYR A 92 -21.94 -12.80 -24.65
CA TYR A 92 -20.55 -12.38 -24.57
C TYR A 92 -20.41 -11.33 -23.49
N ASN A 93 -19.54 -11.60 -22.52
CA ASN A 93 -19.24 -10.69 -21.43
C ASN A 93 -17.88 -10.07 -21.72
N ARG A 94 -17.87 -8.78 -22.06
CA ARG A 94 -16.66 -8.03 -22.38
C ARG A 94 -16.27 -7.15 -21.21
N MET A 95 -15.04 -7.30 -20.76
CA MET A 95 -14.38 -6.49 -19.75
C MET A 95 -13.32 -5.63 -20.43
N ARG A 96 -13.48 -4.31 -20.29
CA ARG A 96 -12.47 -3.34 -20.69
C ARG A 96 -11.75 -2.82 -19.46
N PHE A 97 -10.43 -2.88 -19.49
CA PHE A 97 -9.58 -2.46 -18.40
C PHE A 97 -8.86 -1.16 -18.73
N THR A 98 -8.77 -0.29 -17.72
CA THR A 98 -7.87 0.85 -17.67
C THR A 98 -6.91 0.62 -16.50
N ALA A 99 -5.61 0.67 -16.76
CA ALA A 99 -4.59 0.46 -15.74
C ALA A 99 -4.05 1.80 -15.24
N SER A 100 -3.93 1.92 -13.92
CA SER A 100 -3.17 2.99 -13.27
C SER A 100 -2.20 2.39 -12.27
N ARG A 101 -0.99 2.96 -12.20
CA ARG A 101 0.01 2.63 -11.19
C ARG A 101 0.07 3.77 -10.19
N VAL A 102 0.07 3.44 -8.91
CA VAL A 102 0.14 4.43 -7.83
C VAL A 102 1.38 4.14 -6.99
N ARG A 103 2.25 5.14 -6.89
CA ARG A 103 3.53 5.09 -6.15
C ARG A 103 3.57 6.20 -5.10
N PHE A 104 3.42 5.81 -3.85
CA PHE A 104 3.55 6.70 -2.69
C PHE A 104 4.96 6.67 -2.10
N LEU A 105 5.32 7.74 -1.39
CA LEU A 105 6.56 7.80 -0.64
C LEU A 105 6.49 6.87 0.59
N HIS A 106 7.58 6.13 0.82
CA HIS A 106 7.66 5.11 1.88
C HIS A 106 7.52 5.65 3.31
N GLU A 107 7.80 6.93 3.53
CA GLU A 107 7.68 7.59 4.84
C GLU A 107 6.25 8.01 5.20
N SER A 108 5.27 7.77 4.32
CA SER A 108 3.88 8.10 4.61
C SER A 108 3.26 7.08 5.58
N SER A 109 2.54 7.55 6.61
CA SER A 109 1.80 6.70 7.55
C SER A 109 0.58 6.00 6.93
N VAL A 110 0.45 6.04 5.60
CA VAL A 110 -0.75 5.67 4.84
C VAL A 110 -0.55 4.37 4.06
N CYS A 111 0.70 4.00 3.76
CA CYS A 111 1.02 2.81 2.97
C CYS A 111 2.16 2.00 3.59
N THR A 112 2.27 0.73 3.18
CA THR A 112 3.35 -0.16 3.60
C THR A 112 3.90 -0.96 2.43
N ASN A 113 5.14 -1.45 2.55
CA ASN A 113 5.77 -2.37 1.59
C ASN A 113 5.80 -3.81 2.10
N ASN A 114 5.26 -4.07 3.29
CA ASN A 114 5.21 -5.42 3.85
C ASN A 114 4.02 -6.19 3.26
N VAL A 115 4.30 -7.19 2.42
CA VAL A 115 3.29 -8.01 1.70
C VAL A 115 2.20 -8.55 2.63
N SER A 116 2.57 -9.00 3.84
CA SER A 116 1.61 -9.56 4.82
C SER A 116 0.60 -8.54 5.36
N LEU A 117 0.90 -7.24 5.25
CA LEU A 117 0.08 -6.14 5.78
C LEU A 117 -0.65 -5.38 4.66
N ILE A 118 -0.55 -5.85 3.42
CA ILE A 118 -1.10 -5.17 2.24
C ILE A 118 -2.40 -5.83 1.79
N GLY A 119 -3.42 -4.99 1.57
CA GLY A 119 -4.59 -5.30 0.75
C GLY A 119 -5.28 -6.61 1.11
N ALA A 120 -5.58 -7.42 0.08
CA ALA A 120 -6.33 -8.66 0.19
C ALA A 120 -5.65 -9.69 1.10
N THR A 121 -4.31 -9.82 1.05
CA THR A 121 -3.57 -10.77 1.90
C THR A 121 -3.72 -10.44 3.39
N CYS A 122 -3.63 -9.16 3.76
CA CYS A 122 -3.88 -8.74 5.13
C CYS A 122 -5.33 -9.02 5.55
N TYR A 123 -6.29 -8.71 4.69
CA TYR A 123 -7.72 -8.91 4.98
C TYR A 123 -8.06 -10.38 5.17
N VAL A 124 -7.62 -11.23 4.24
CA VAL A 124 -7.81 -12.68 4.30
C VAL A 124 -7.19 -13.24 5.57
N ARG A 125 -5.95 -12.84 5.90
CA ARG A 125 -5.28 -13.26 7.13
C ARG A 125 -6.01 -12.81 8.41
N GLN A 126 -6.45 -11.56 8.48
CA GLN A 126 -7.17 -11.06 9.66
C GLN A 126 -8.50 -11.78 9.84
N TRP A 127 -9.23 -12.03 8.75
CA TRP A 127 -10.42 -12.85 8.75
C TRP A 127 -10.15 -14.26 9.28
N TYR A 128 -9.06 -14.90 8.83
CA TYR A 128 -8.64 -16.21 9.33
C TYR A 128 -8.36 -16.20 10.83
N GLU A 129 -7.55 -15.26 11.29
CA GLU A 129 -7.18 -15.15 12.70
C GLU A 129 -8.40 -14.93 13.59
N HIS A 130 -9.35 -14.10 13.15
CA HIS A 130 -10.49 -13.70 13.98
C HIS A 130 -11.68 -14.66 13.91
N ASP A 131 -12.09 -15.05 12.70
CA ASP A 131 -13.31 -15.82 12.48
C ASP A 131 -13.09 -17.33 12.44
N VAL A 132 -11.86 -17.78 12.17
CA VAL A 132 -11.52 -19.21 12.07
C VAL A 132 -10.69 -19.66 13.27
N PHE A 133 -9.47 -19.13 13.44
CA PHE A 133 -8.52 -19.62 14.44
C PHE A 133 -8.96 -19.34 15.87
N LYS A 134 -9.25 -18.09 16.22
CA LYS A 134 -9.70 -17.74 17.58
C LYS A 134 -10.99 -18.45 17.99
N ARG A 135 -11.87 -18.79 17.04
CA ARG A 135 -13.20 -19.33 17.32
C ARG A 135 -13.25 -20.86 17.34
N PHE A 136 -12.59 -21.50 16.38
CA PHE A 136 -12.71 -22.94 16.18
C PHE A 136 -11.40 -23.71 16.44
N ASN A 137 -10.27 -23.00 16.61
CA ASN A 137 -8.96 -23.59 16.84
C ASN A 137 -8.57 -24.64 15.77
N CYS A 138 -9.00 -24.41 14.53
CA CYS A 138 -8.80 -25.30 13.41
C CYS A 138 -8.70 -24.50 12.10
N SER A 139 -8.18 -25.12 11.04
CA SER A 139 -7.96 -24.52 9.72
C SER A 139 -8.92 -25.08 8.67
N PHE A 140 -9.22 -24.30 7.61
CA PHE A 140 -9.92 -24.86 6.45
C PHE A 140 -8.99 -25.75 5.64
N ALA A 141 -9.53 -26.87 5.14
CA ALA A 141 -8.79 -27.85 4.35
C ALA A 141 -8.06 -27.23 3.14
N TYR A 142 -8.67 -26.23 2.51
CA TYR A 142 -8.12 -25.59 1.31
C TYR A 142 -7.04 -24.52 1.60
N MET A 143 -6.87 -24.12 2.87
CA MET A 143 -5.90 -23.08 3.28
C MET A 143 -4.75 -23.63 4.12
N HIS A 144 -4.82 -24.91 4.46
CA HIS A 144 -3.74 -25.65 5.08
C HIS A 144 -2.45 -25.67 4.24
N GLN A 145 -2.52 -25.31 2.94
CA GLN A 145 -1.36 -25.17 2.06
C GLN A 145 -0.62 -23.84 2.22
N GLU A 146 -1.27 -22.79 2.73
CA GLU A 146 -0.71 -21.44 2.80
C GLU A 146 -0.31 -21.01 4.23
N ILE A 147 -0.90 -21.67 5.23
CA ILE A 147 -0.63 -21.40 6.65
C ILE A 147 0.25 -22.55 7.16
N PRO A 148 1.27 -22.28 8.01
CA PRO A 148 2.08 -23.34 8.60
C PRO A 148 1.20 -24.43 9.22
N SER A 149 1.20 -25.59 8.56
CA SER A 149 0.35 -26.75 8.82
C SER A 149 0.41 -27.28 10.26
N ASP A 150 1.45 -26.94 10.99
CA ASP A 150 1.78 -27.59 12.26
C ASP A 150 0.99 -27.04 13.45
N GLU A 151 0.36 -25.87 13.33
CA GLU A 151 -0.28 -25.20 14.47
C GLU A 151 -1.77 -25.52 14.61
N TYR A 152 -2.48 -25.85 13.51
CA TYR A 152 -3.94 -26.03 13.54
C TYR A 152 -4.45 -27.20 12.68
N PRO A 153 -5.20 -28.17 13.26
CA PRO A 153 -5.78 -29.28 12.50
C PRO A 153 -6.91 -28.81 11.57
N VAL A 154 -7.23 -29.61 10.55
CA VAL A 154 -8.34 -29.31 9.63
C VAL A 154 -9.69 -29.43 10.35
N CYS A 155 -10.54 -28.40 10.24
CA CYS A 155 -11.86 -28.35 10.86
C CYS A 155 -12.82 -29.45 10.33
N PRO A 156 -13.65 -30.07 11.20
CA PRO A 156 -14.73 -30.94 10.76
C PRO A 156 -15.76 -30.18 9.91
N VAL A 157 -16.21 -30.78 8.81
CA VAL A 157 -17.15 -30.14 7.86
C VAL A 157 -18.45 -29.69 8.54
N GLY A 158 -18.99 -30.49 9.47
CA GLY A 158 -20.22 -30.15 10.20
C GLY A 158 -20.13 -28.91 11.08
N LEU A 159 -18.94 -28.60 11.60
CA LEU A 159 -18.72 -27.41 12.43
C LEU A 159 -18.73 -26.13 11.56
N ILE A 160 -18.16 -26.24 10.36
CA ILE A 160 -18.10 -25.15 9.38
C ILE A 160 -19.51 -24.84 8.85
N THR A 161 -20.24 -25.87 8.41
CA THR A 161 -21.55 -25.70 7.77
C THR A 161 -22.60 -25.15 8.72
N SER A 162 -22.58 -25.57 9.99
CA SER A 162 -23.51 -25.08 11.01
C SER A 162 -23.29 -23.60 11.40
N ASN A 163 -22.08 -23.08 11.22
CA ASN A 163 -21.71 -21.71 11.59
C ASN A 163 -21.49 -20.77 10.39
N TYR A 164 -21.64 -21.25 9.16
CA TYR A 164 -21.32 -20.51 7.93
C TYR A 164 -21.91 -19.09 7.89
N TYR A 165 -23.18 -18.92 8.28
CA TYR A 165 -23.88 -17.63 8.27
C TYR A 165 -23.65 -16.77 9.54
N LYS A 166 -23.08 -17.33 10.60
CA LYS A 166 -22.85 -16.65 11.90
C LYS A 166 -21.42 -16.12 12.04
N ASN A 167 -20.63 -16.17 10.97
CA ASN A 167 -19.19 -15.90 10.95
C ASN A 167 -18.82 -14.58 10.27
N SER A 168 -19.75 -13.62 10.17
CA SER A 168 -19.44 -12.27 9.67
C SER A 168 -19.57 -11.28 10.81
N ILE A 169 -18.58 -11.28 11.71
CA ILE A 169 -18.44 -10.21 12.68
C ILE A 169 -17.64 -9.10 11.98
N PRO A 170 -18.16 -7.87 11.88
CA PRO A 170 -17.37 -6.76 11.35
C PRO A 170 -16.19 -6.53 12.31
N TYR A 171 -14.96 -6.72 11.81
CA TYR A 171 -13.74 -6.38 12.53
C TYR A 171 -13.17 -5.08 11.96
N GLU A 172 -12.41 -4.36 12.80
CA GLU A 172 -11.76 -3.12 12.39
C GLU A 172 -10.55 -3.45 11.52
N ASP A 173 -10.70 -3.24 10.21
CA ASP A 173 -9.65 -3.48 9.22
C ASP A 173 -8.43 -2.59 9.50
N LYS A 174 -7.34 -3.19 10.01
CA LYS A 174 -6.04 -2.51 10.18
C LYS A 174 -5.16 -2.63 8.93
N CYS A 175 -5.73 -3.08 7.82
CA CYS A 175 -4.99 -3.35 6.60
C CYS A 175 -4.63 -2.06 5.88
N MET A 176 -3.35 -1.96 5.51
CA MET A 176 -2.84 -0.81 4.76
C MET A 176 -2.76 -1.16 3.28
N LEU A 177 -2.66 -0.13 2.47
CA LEU A 177 -2.45 -0.28 1.03
C LEU A 177 -0.96 -0.37 0.73
N GLY A 178 -0.62 -1.07 -0.35
CA GLY A 178 0.76 -1.11 -0.85
C GLY A 178 1.21 0.27 -1.33
N CYS A 179 2.44 0.69 -1.01
CA CYS A 179 2.96 1.97 -1.51
C CYS A 179 3.18 1.97 -3.02
N ASP A 180 3.53 0.82 -3.62
CA ASP A 180 3.56 0.61 -5.06
C ASP A 180 2.48 -0.43 -5.42
N ARG A 181 1.49 0.02 -6.20
CA ARG A 181 0.36 -0.82 -6.57
C ARG A 181 -0.22 -0.49 -7.93
N TRP A 182 -0.86 -1.49 -8.50
CA TRP A 182 -1.68 -1.37 -9.69
C TRP A 182 -3.15 -1.29 -9.30
N ASN A 183 -3.84 -0.31 -9.87
CA ASN A 183 -5.28 -0.14 -9.79
C ASN A 183 -5.86 -0.38 -11.18
N TYR A 184 -6.82 -1.29 -11.27
CA TYR A 184 -7.51 -1.60 -12.51
C TYR A 184 -8.95 -1.12 -12.42
N GLU A 185 -9.31 -0.17 -13.27
CA GLU A 185 -10.71 0.20 -13.47
C GLU A 185 -11.28 -0.68 -14.58
N MET A 186 -12.49 -1.21 -14.37
CA MET A 186 -13.13 -2.14 -15.29
C MET A 186 -14.53 -1.70 -15.67
N GLN A 187 -14.81 -1.73 -16.98
CA GLN A 187 -16.14 -1.54 -17.54
C GLN A 187 -16.62 -2.84 -18.19
N MET A 188 -17.81 -3.30 -17.78
CA MET A 188 -18.43 -4.49 -18.30
C MET A 188 -19.47 -4.15 -19.37
N MET A 189 -19.42 -4.86 -20.49
CA MET A 189 -20.38 -4.78 -21.58
C MET A 189 -20.87 -6.18 -21.92
N VAL A 190 -22.18 -6.33 -22.07
CA VAL A 190 -22.80 -7.62 -22.43
C VAL A 190 -23.47 -7.48 -23.78
N TYR A 191 -23.22 -8.43 -24.68
CA TYR A 191 -23.88 -8.45 -25.99
C TYR A 191 -24.17 -9.88 -26.43
N SER A 192 -25.21 -10.04 -27.26
CA SER A 192 -25.51 -11.29 -27.94
C SER A 192 -24.73 -11.36 -29.25
N GLY A 193 -24.22 -12.54 -29.59
CA GLY A 193 -23.57 -12.78 -30.88
C GLY A 193 -24.29 -13.87 -31.68
N ALA A 194 -23.81 -14.10 -32.90
CA ALA A 194 -24.40 -15.07 -33.82
C ALA A 194 -24.14 -16.54 -33.43
N ASP A 195 -23.14 -16.81 -32.58
CA ASP A 195 -22.83 -18.16 -32.15
C ASP A 195 -23.95 -18.72 -31.27
N ARG A 196 -24.30 -19.99 -31.50
CA ARG A 196 -25.43 -20.64 -30.82
C ARG A 196 -25.13 -21.14 -29.40
N PHE A 197 -24.00 -20.75 -28.79
CA PHE A 197 -23.56 -21.19 -27.45
C PHE A 197 -23.82 -22.69 -27.20
N LYS A 198 -23.47 -23.53 -28.20
CA LYS A 198 -23.70 -24.98 -28.16
C LYS A 198 -22.66 -25.68 -27.30
N ASP A 199 -21.39 -25.41 -27.58
CA ASP A 199 -20.28 -26.08 -26.91
C ASP A 199 -19.88 -25.41 -25.58
N PHE A 200 -20.02 -24.07 -25.52
CA PHE A 200 -19.75 -23.25 -24.34
C PHE A 200 -20.99 -22.47 -23.94
N LYS A 201 -21.12 -22.18 -22.64
CA LYS A 201 -22.25 -21.43 -22.08
C LYS A 201 -21.86 -20.09 -21.50
N PHE A 202 -20.58 -19.87 -21.21
CA PHE A 202 -20.07 -18.59 -20.78
C PHE A 202 -18.93 -18.17 -21.68
N SER A 203 -18.91 -16.88 -22.04
CA SER A 203 -17.83 -16.27 -22.82
C SER A 203 -17.36 -15.01 -22.10
N LEU A 204 -16.05 -14.98 -21.85
CA LEU A 204 -15.35 -13.82 -21.31
C LEU A 204 -14.41 -13.27 -22.37
N GLU A 205 -14.52 -11.98 -22.64
CA GLU A 205 -13.58 -11.22 -23.44
C GLU A 205 -12.96 -10.14 -22.56
N ALA A 206 -11.64 -10.13 -22.41
CA ALA A 206 -10.91 -9.23 -21.53
C ALA A 206 -9.86 -8.48 -22.35
N SER A 207 -9.84 -7.16 -22.29
CA SER A 207 -8.87 -6.34 -23.06
C SER A 207 -8.60 -5.00 -22.41
N PHE A 208 -7.39 -4.48 -22.61
CA PHE A 208 -7.08 -3.08 -22.32
C PHE A 208 -7.54 -2.20 -23.48
N THR A 209 -8.24 -1.11 -23.14
CA THR A 209 -8.72 -0.13 -24.13
C THR A 209 -7.55 0.50 -24.89
N ASN A 210 -6.54 0.95 -24.15
CA ASN A 210 -5.30 1.47 -24.67
C ASN A 210 -4.13 0.70 -24.06
N LEU A 211 -3.06 0.48 -24.82
CA LEU A 211 -1.78 -0.07 -24.33
C LEU A 211 -0.97 0.99 -23.56
N GLN A 212 -1.66 1.74 -22.71
CA GLN A 212 -1.12 2.82 -21.89
C GLN A 212 -1.65 2.64 -20.48
N TYR A 213 -0.86 3.11 -19.52
CA TYR A 213 -1.26 3.17 -18.13
C TYR A 213 -0.97 4.57 -17.59
N GLU A 214 -1.77 4.98 -16.62
CA GLU A 214 -1.55 6.23 -15.91
C GLU A 214 -0.59 5.97 -14.74
N ASP A 215 0.44 6.79 -14.57
CA ASP A 215 1.40 6.65 -13.47
C ASP A 215 1.26 7.84 -12.51
N TYR A 216 0.75 7.55 -11.31
CA TYR A 216 0.56 8.51 -10.23
C TYR A 216 1.71 8.35 -9.23
N GLU A 217 2.67 9.27 -9.27
CA GLU A 217 3.82 9.27 -8.37
C GLU A 217 3.77 10.45 -7.40
N GLN A 218 3.91 10.15 -6.10
CA GLN A 218 4.09 11.18 -5.09
C GLN A 218 5.55 11.65 -5.09
N ILE A 219 5.76 12.88 -5.54
CA ILE A 219 7.08 13.51 -5.56
C ILE A 219 7.18 14.53 -4.42
N ARG A 220 8.35 14.60 -3.76
CA ARG A 220 8.62 15.66 -2.77
C ARG A 220 8.65 17.03 -3.48
N THR A 221 7.70 17.90 -3.15
CA THR A 221 7.58 19.24 -3.76
C THR A 221 8.69 20.19 -3.31
N ILE A 222 9.23 19.99 -2.10
CA ILE A 222 10.33 20.77 -1.54
C ILE A 222 11.48 19.86 -1.13
N SER A 223 12.66 20.14 -1.66
CA SER A 223 13.92 19.57 -1.18
C SER A 223 14.50 20.46 -0.09
N ILE A 224 15.38 19.93 0.76
CA ILE A 224 16.08 20.72 1.79
C ILE A 224 16.84 21.89 1.15
N PHE A 225 17.48 21.66 0.00
CA PHE A 225 18.14 22.73 -0.76
C PHE A 225 17.15 23.76 -1.30
N GLY A 226 15.99 23.32 -1.79
CA GLY A 226 14.91 24.21 -2.21
C GLY A 226 14.39 25.07 -1.08
N LEU A 227 14.23 24.51 0.12
CA LEU A 227 13.85 25.24 1.33
C LEU A 227 14.89 26.29 1.70
N ILE A 228 16.18 25.92 1.73
CA ILE A 228 17.28 26.85 2.03
C ILE A 228 17.31 27.99 1.01
N ALA A 229 17.13 27.68 -0.28
CA ALA A 229 17.09 28.68 -1.34
C ALA A 229 15.89 29.63 -1.20
N GLN A 230 14.70 29.13 -0.87
CA GLN A 230 13.51 29.97 -0.65
C GLN A 230 13.67 30.87 0.58
N MET A 231 14.14 30.32 1.71
CA MET A 231 14.41 31.10 2.92
C MET A 231 15.49 32.15 2.67
N GLY A 232 16.58 31.78 2.02
CA GLY A 232 17.67 32.69 1.65
C GLY A 232 17.21 33.78 0.69
N GLY A 233 16.36 33.46 -0.28
CA GLY A 233 15.78 34.43 -1.21
C GLY A 233 14.89 35.46 -0.50
N GLN A 234 14.01 35.02 0.40
CA GLN A 234 13.14 35.93 1.16
C GLN A 234 13.94 36.80 2.15
N LEU A 235 14.91 36.21 2.88
CA LEU A 235 15.75 36.95 3.82
C LEU A 235 16.70 37.93 3.11
N GLY A 236 17.24 37.54 1.96
CA GLY A 236 18.08 38.38 1.13
C GLY A 236 17.30 39.55 0.52
N LEU A 237 16.08 39.32 0.04
CA LEU A 237 15.25 40.34 -0.61
C LEU A 237 14.72 41.39 0.38
N PHE A 238 14.19 40.96 1.54
CA PHE A 238 13.51 41.87 2.46
C PHE A 238 14.41 42.47 3.53
N ALA A 239 15.42 41.73 3.98
CA ALA A 239 16.28 42.17 5.08
C ALA A 239 17.75 42.39 4.67
N GLY A 240 18.12 42.06 3.42
CA GLY A 240 19.52 42.07 2.98
C GLY A 240 20.42 41.13 3.79
N MET A 241 19.82 40.16 4.49
CA MET A 241 20.54 39.27 5.40
C MET A 241 21.06 38.05 4.66
N SER A 242 22.30 37.67 4.97
CA SER A 242 22.94 36.45 4.50
C SER A 242 23.26 35.51 5.66
N VAL A 243 23.74 34.31 5.34
CA VAL A 243 24.25 33.36 6.37
C VAL A 243 25.35 34.01 7.22
N LEU A 244 26.15 34.93 6.64
CA LEU A 244 27.19 35.68 7.35
C LEU A 244 26.61 36.67 8.36
N THR A 245 25.53 37.38 8.03
CA THR A 245 24.90 38.31 8.99
C THR A 245 24.25 37.55 10.15
N ILE A 246 23.66 36.37 9.88
CA ILE A 246 23.10 35.51 10.94
C ILE A 246 24.21 35.02 11.88
N THR A 247 25.32 34.53 11.32
CA THR A 247 26.46 34.07 12.14
C THR A 247 27.08 35.21 12.95
N GLN A 248 27.17 36.42 12.41
CA GLN A 248 27.63 37.60 13.17
C GLN A 248 26.72 37.92 14.36
N ILE A 249 25.40 37.88 14.18
CA ILE A 249 24.44 38.11 15.28
C ILE A 249 24.61 37.05 16.37
N ILE A 250 24.78 35.78 15.99
CA ILE A 250 24.98 34.67 16.94
C ILE A 250 26.29 34.87 17.73
N VAL A 251 27.40 35.18 17.06
CA VAL A 251 28.69 35.41 17.72
C VAL A 251 28.63 36.62 18.67
N TRP A 252 27.99 37.71 18.23
CA TRP A 252 27.81 38.89 19.08
C TRP A 252 26.97 38.58 20.31
N TYR A 253 25.88 37.80 20.15
CA TYR A 253 25.03 37.37 21.25
C TYR A 253 25.78 36.47 22.25
N ILE A 254 26.58 35.52 21.77
CA ILE A 254 27.41 34.65 22.62
C ILE A 254 28.45 35.49 23.38
N TYR A 255 29.17 36.37 22.69
CA TYR A 255 30.16 37.26 23.31
C TYR A 255 29.51 38.15 24.39
N TRP A 256 28.35 38.73 24.09
CA TRP A 256 27.60 39.54 25.05
C TRP A 256 27.16 38.74 26.27
N SER A 257 26.67 37.51 26.08
CA SER A 257 26.22 36.62 27.15
C SER A 257 27.37 36.20 28.06
N ILE A 258 28.51 35.81 27.48
CA ILE A 258 29.74 35.50 28.23
C ILE A 258 30.17 36.74 29.03
N ARG A 259 30.26 37.91 28.40
CA ARG A 259 30.66 39.14 29.08
C ARG A 259 29.71 39.51 30.24
N ARG A 260 28.40 39.27 30.07
CA ARG A 260 27.40 39.49 31.12
C ARG A 260 27.58 38.51 32.29
N LEU A 261 27.85 37.24 32.00
CA LEU A 261 28.14 36.23 33.02
C LEU A 261 29.44 36.54 33.78
N TRP A 262 30.50 36.94 33.07
CA TRP A 262 31.76 37.37 33.70
C TRP A 262 31.57 38.57 34.63
N LYS A 263 30.75 39.55 34.24
CA LYS A 263 30.40 40.68 35.13
C LYS A 263 29.63 40.24 36.38
N LEU A 264 28.76 39.24 36.26
CA LEU A 264 28.02 38.68 37.41
C LEU A 264 28.91 37.87 38.34
N VAL A 265 29.89 37.13 37.81
CA VAL A 265 30.90 36.40 38.60
C VAL A 265 31.79 37.36 39.39
N GLN A 266 32.30 38.42 38.74
CA GLN A 266 33.09 39.45 39.45
C GLN A 266 32.28 40.17 40.53
N ALA A 267 30.98 40.39 40.32
CA ALA A 267 30.10 40.97 41.34
C ALA A 267 29.86 40.03 42.54
N ASN A 268 29.97 38.71 42.35
CA ASN A 268 29.86 37.73 43.43
C ASN A 268 31.18 37.57 44.23
N GLU A 269 32.35 37.68 43.59
CA GLU A 269 33.63 37.63 44.32
C GLU A 269 33.85 38.84 45.25
N VAL A 270 33.29 40.01 44.93
CA VAL A 270 33.35 41.21 45.80
C VAL A 270 32.54 41.05 47.10
N LYS A 271 31.71 39.99 47.22
CA LYS A 271 30.87 39.72 48.40
C LYS A 271 31.40 38.62 49.33
N SER A 272 32.63 38.14 49.16
CA SER A 272 33.27 37.26 50.15
C SER A 272 34.00 38.10 51.23
N PRO A 273 33.56 38.08 52.51
CA PRO A 273 34.20 38.87 53.55
C PRO A 273 35.51 38.20 53.97
N THR A 274 36.65 38.83 53.66
CA THR A 274 37.95 38.45 54.22
C THR A 274 38.05 38.98 55.63
N HIS A 275 38.04 38.06 56.60
CA HIS A 275 38.41 38.30 57.99
C HIS A 275 39.88 38.76 58.03
N SER A 276 40.12 40.00 58.46
CA SER A 276 41.46 40.54 58.68
C SER A 276 42.13 39.90 59.91
N PRO A 277 43.46 39.73 59.88
CA PRO A 277 44.29 40.14 61.01
C PRO A 277 45.34 41.19 60.56
N PRO A 278 45.92 41.95 61.51
CA PRO A 278 46.48 43.27 61.22
C PRO A 278 47.95 43.22 60.78
N GLY A 279 48.30 44.19 59.94
CA GLY A 279 49.64 44.76 59.84
C GLY A 279 50.57 44.12 58.81
N VAL A 280 50.73 44.77 57.66
CA VAL A 280 52.02 45.17 57.04
C VAL A 280 51.70 46.21 55.95
N VAL A 281 52.39 47.34 56.02
CA VAL A 281 52.42 48.41 55.00
C VAL A 281 53.42 47.99 53.91
N ILE A 282 53.18 48.26 52.61
CA ILE A 282 54.18 48.73 51.61
C ILE A 282 53.51 49.13 50.27
N PHE A 283 53.67 50.42 49.97
CA PHE A 283 53.82 51.23 48.75
C PHE A 283 53.16 50.98 47.37
N GLN A 284 52.80 52.14 46.80
CA GLN A 284 52.30 52.47 45.47
C GLN A 284 53.25 52.10 44.31
N GLY A 285 52.65 51.79 43.15
CA GLY A 285 53.27 51.87 41.83
C GLY A 285 52.26 52.38 40.80
N VAL A 286 52.36 53.68 40.47
CA VAL A 286 51.63 54.33 39.38
C VAL A 286 52.22 53.88 38.04
N SER A 287 51.39 53.50 37.07
CA SER A 287 51.68 53.73 35.65
C SER A 287 50.38 53.80 34.84
N LYS A 288 50.04 55.04 34.49
CA LYS A 288 49.12 55.41 33.41
C LYS A 288 49.79 55.07 32.09
N THR A 289 49.07 54.43 31.17
CA THR A 289 49.32 54.60 29.73
C THR A 289 48.00 54.88 29.04
N ASP A 290 47.81 56.18 28.77
CA ASP A 290 46.86 56.74 27.81
C ASP A 290 47.20 56.21 26.40
N TYR A 291 46.17 55.79 25.66
CA TYR A 291 46.16 55.95 24.21
C TYR A 291 44.77 56.46 23.79
N ARG A 292 44.79 57.70 23.29
CA ARG A 292 43.72 58.39 22.58
C ARG A 292 44.10 58.39 21.09
N PHE A 293 43.09 58.08 20.26
CA PHE A 293 43.02 58.10 18.80
C PHE A 293 43.78 57.00 18.06
#